data_AF-A0A1C6GFB2-F1
#
_entry.id   AF-A0A1C6GFB2-F1
#
_cell.length_a   1.000
_cell.length_b   1.000
_cell.length_c   1.000
_cell.angle_alpha   90.00
_cell.angle_beta   90.00
_cell.angle_gamma   90.00
#
_symmetry.space_group_name_H-M   'P 1'
#
loop_
_entity.id
_entity.type
_entity.pdbx_description
1 polymer ?
#
loop_
_entity_poly.entity_id
_entity_poly.type
_entity_poly.pdbx_seq_one_letter_code
_entity_poly.pdbx_strand_id
1 'polypeptide(L)'
;MKKFIKEFREFINRGNVMDMAVGIIIGGAFTSIVSSLVEDIINPILGLFGGMNFDQLKWNILGEVTLNYGKFISAVLNFLIMALVIFTLMRVMNSAAEKLNHNKEEKPAAPTTKKCPYCKTEIAIDATRCPHCTSVLEEIKETK
;
A
#
# COMPACT_ATOMS: atom_id res chain seq x y z
N MET A 1 -18.95 -31.24 -4.66
CA MET A 1 -18.29 -30.14 -5.42
C MET A 1 -19.14 -28.88 -5.53
N LYS A 2 -20.42 -28.94 -5.95
CA LYS A 2 -21.28 -27.73 -6.05
C LYS A 2 -21.47 -26.95 -4.74
N LYS A 3 -21.54 -27.65 -3.60
CA LYS A 3 -21.69 -27.05 -2.26
C LYS A 3 -20.46 -26.21 -1.87
N PHE A 4 -19.26 -26.76 -2.03
CA PHE A 4 -17.99 -26.07 -1.81
C PHE A 4 -17.82 -24.84 -2.72
N ILE A 5 -18.14 -24.96 -4.03
CA ILE A 5 -18.06 -23.81 -4.95
C ILE A 5 -19.05 -22.69 -4.56
N LYS A 6 -20.23 -23.05 -4.06
CA LYS A 6 -21.22 -22.07 -3.59
C LYS A 6 -20.74 -21.36 -2.32
N GLU A 7 -20.25 -22.11 -1.35
CA GLU A 7 -19.67 -21.60 -0.09
C GLU A 7 -18.42 -20.73 -0.36
N PHE A 8 -17.58 -21.12 -1.32
CA PHE A 8 -16.41 -20.37 -1.76
C PHE A 8 -16.79 -19.06 -2.47
N ARG A 9 -17.82 -19.09 -3.33
CA ARG A 9 -18.34 -17.88 -3.96
C ARG A 9 -18.96 -16.93 -2.94
N GLU A 10 -19.73 -17.45 -1.98
CA GLU A 10 -20.25 -16.67 -0.86
C GLU A 10 -19.14 -16.10 0.03
N PHE A 11 -18.01 -16.80 0.16
CA PHE A 11 -16.83 -16.31 0.86
C PHE A 11 -16.14 -15.15 0.14
N ILE A 12 -15.86 -15.28 -1.16
CA ILE A 12 -15.20 -14.23 -1.96
C ILE A 12 -16.07 -13.00 -2.10
N ASN A 13 -17.40 -13.18 -2.18
CA ASN A 13 -18.35 -12.07 -2.26
C ASN A 13 -18.41 -11.23 -0.96
N ARG A 14 -17.71 -11.62 0.11
CA ARG A 14 -17.49 -10.72 1.25
C ARG A 14 -16.57 -9.59 0.79
N GLY A 15 -17.13 -8.42 0.46
CA GLY A 15 -16.41 -7.28 -0.14
C GLY A 15 -15.08 -6.91 0.54
N ASN A 16 -15.04 -6.94 1.88
CA ASN A 16 -13.82 -6.69 2.65
C ASN A 16 -12.65 -7.67 2.35
N VAL A 17 -12.95 -8.91 1.93
CA VAL A 17 -11.93 -9.92 1.57
C VAL A 17 -11.37 -9.65 0.17
N MET A 18 -12.23 -9.24 -0.77
CA MET A 18 -11.81 -9.00 -2.15
C MET A 18 -10.89 -7.77 -2.24
N ASP A 19 -11.24 -6.67 -1.58
CA ASP A 19 -10.44 -5.45 -1.58
C ASP A 19 -9.08 -5.67 -0.88
N MET A 20 -9.08 -6.41 0.23
CA MET A 20 -7.85 -6.81 0.92
C MET A 20 -6.97 -7.71 0.04
N ALA A 21 -7.56 -8.68 -0.65
CA ALA A 21 -6.81 -9.59 -1.54
C ALA A 21 -6.17 -8.82 -2.71
N VAL A 22 -6.90 -7.90 -3.33
CA VAL A 22 -6.37 -7.03 -4.39
C VAL A 22 -5.22 -6.18 -3.86
N GLY A 23 -5.38 -5.57 -2.67
CA GLY A 23 -4.33 -4.77 -2.03
C GLY A 23 -3.04 -5.55 -1.78
N ILE A 24 -3.13 -6.79 -1.29
CA ILE A 24 -1.95 -7.65 -1.05
C ILE A 24 -1.27 -8.05 -2.36
N ILE A 25 -2.04 -8.44 -3.37
CA ILE A 25 -1.51 -8.86 -4.68
C ILE A 25 -0.79 -7.69 -5.36
N ILE A 26 -1.43 -6.52 -5.39
CA ILE A 26 -0.84 -5.30 -5.98
C ILE A 26 0.39 -4.87 -5.16
N GLY A 27 0.31 -4.90 -3.83
CA GLY A 27 1.43 -4.56 -2.95
C GLY A 27 2.64 -5.47 -3.15
N GLY A 28 2.41 -6.78 -3.31
CA GLY A 28 3.46 -7.75 -3.63
C GLY A 28 4.11 -7.49 -4.98
N ALA A 29 3.30 -7.32 -6.03
CA ALA A 29 3.79 -7.04 -7.38
C ALA A 29 4.56 -5.72 -7.45
N PHE A 30 4.06 -4.66 -6.80
CA PHE A 30 4.74 -3.36 -6.72
C PHE A 30 6.09 -3.47 -6.00
N THR A 31 6.14 -4.20 -4.89
CA THR A 31 7.39 -4.45 -4.16
C THR A 31 8.42 -5.13 -5.08
N SER A 32 8.03 -6.14 -5.87
CA SER A 32 8.93 -6.79 -6.82
C SER A 32 9.47 -5.83 -7.89
N ILE A 33 8.63 -4.92 -8.41
CA ILE A 33 9.06 -3.90 -9.39
C ILE A 33 10.12 -2.97 -8.78
N VAL A 34 9.87 -2.52 -7.55
CA VAL A 34 10.81 -1.66 -6.82
C VAL A 34 12.11 -2.42 -6.52
N SER A 35 12.02 -3.66 -6.05
CA SER A 35 13.19 -4.51 -5.79
C SER A 35 14.04 -4.66 -7.05
N SER A 36 13.45 -4.98 -8.21
CA SER A 36 14.20 -5.05 -9.48
C SER A 36 14.82 -3.70 -9.86
N LEU A 37 14.13 -2.57 -9.67
CA LEU A 37 14.73 -1.26 -9.95
C LEU A 37 15.96 -0.99 -9.07
N VAL A 38 15.93 -1.39 -7.80
CA VAL A 38 17.07 -1.22 -6.89
C VAL A 38 18.19 -2.21 -7.22
N GLU A 39 17.87 -3.50 -7.33
CA GLU A 39 18.83 -4.58 -7.52
C GLU A 39 19.46 -4.59 -8.92
N ASP A 40 18.67 -4.36 -9.97
CA ASP A 40 19.11 -4.50 -11.36
C ASP A 40 19.61 -3.18 -11.97
N ILE A 41 19.18 -2.03 -11.46
CA ILE A 41 19.56 -0.71 -12.02
C ILE A 41 20.42 0.08 -11.04
N ILE A 42 19.95 0.30 -9.81
CA ILE A 42 20.68 1.16 -8.87
C ILE A 42 21.96 0.50 -8.37
N ASN A 43 21.94 -0.79 -8.00
CA ASN A 43 23.12 -1.47 -7.48
C ASN A 43 24.29 -1.51 -8.47
N PRO A 44 24.10 -1.82 -9.78
CA PRO A 44 25.19 -1.73 -10.75
C PRO A 44 25.73 -0.31 -10.93
N ILE A 45 24.85 0.70 -10.93
CA ILE A 45 25.26 2.12 -11.02
C ILE A 45 26.10 2.51 -9.81
N LEU A 46 25.66 2.16 -8.59
CA LEU A 46 26.42 2.41 -7.38
C LEU A 46 27.72 1.61 -7.31
N GLY A 47 27.75 0.40 -7.88
CA GLY A 47 28.98 -0.38 -8.04
C GLY A 47 30.01 0.34 -8.92
N LEU A 48 29.55 1.01 -9.99
CA LEU A 48 30.41 1.79 -10.88
C LEU A 48 30.93 3.09 -10.25
N PHE A 49 30.09 3.82 -9.51
CA PHE A 49 30.47 5.10 -8.89
C PHE A 49 31.12 4.95 -7.50
N GLY A 50 30.82 3.86 -6.79
CA GLY A 50 31.18 3.68 -5.38
C GLY A 50 32.36 2.74 -5.14
N GLY A 51 32.74 1.87 -6.09
CA GLY A 51 33.91 0.98 -6.01
C GLY A 51 33.98 0.03 -4.78
N MET A 52 33.05 0.13 -3.85
CA MET A 52 33.07 -0.57 -2.58
C MET A 52 32.10 -1.74 -2.65
N ASN A 53 32.62 -2.91 -3.03
CA ASN A 53 32.02 -4.17 -2.64
C ASN A 53 32.12 -4.28 -1.11
N PHE A 54 31.21 -3.60 -0.40
CA PHE A 54 31.13 -3.68 1.05
C PHE A 54 31.02 -5.14 1.49
N ASP A 55 30.37 -5.98 0.69
CA ASP A 55 30.26 -7.44 0.87
C ASP A 55 31.60 -8.18 1.09
N GLN A 56 32.73 -7.61 0.67
CA GLN A 56 34.06 -8.21 0.87
C GLN A 56 34.72 -7.84 2.20
N LEU A 57 34.18 -6.85 2.91
CA LEU A 57 34.64 -6.47 4.25
C LEU A 57 34.14 -7.50 5.27
N LYS A 58 35.04 -8.43 5.58
CA LYS A 58 34.87 -9.49 6.55
C LYS A 58 35.96 -9.37 7.62
N TRP A 59 35.55 -9.47 8.88
CA TRP A 59 36.50 -9.57 9.99
C TRP A 59 36.54 -11.02 10.47
N ASN A 60 37.69 -11.66 10.34
CA ASN A 60 37.92 -12.98 10.89
C ASN A 60 38.31 -12.82 12.35
N ILE A 61 37.47 -13.31 13.25
CA ILE A 61 37.69 -13.16 14.70
C ILE A 61 38.42 -14.39 15.25
N LEU A 62 38.12 -15.61 14.76
CA LEU A 62 38.87 -16.86 15.00
C LEU A 62 38.52 -17.95 13.96
N GLY A 63 39.51 -18.46 13.22
CA GLY A 63 39.33 -19.61 12.31
C GLY A 63 38.33 -19.37 11.17
N GLU A 64 37.35 -20.28 11.00
CA GLU A 64 36.29 -20.21 9.97
C GLU A 64 35.14 -19.24 10.31
N VAL A 65 35.11 -18.65 11.51
CA VAL A 65 34.04 -17.73 11.90
C VAL A 65 34.36 -16.34 11.37
N THR A 66 33.67 -15.98 10.28
CA THR A 66 33.80 -14.69 9.59
C THR A 66 32.61 -13.78 9.91
N LEU A 67 32.89 -12.57 10.42
CA LEU A 67 31.88 -11.55 10.66
C LEU A 67 31.80 -10.64 9.43
N ASN A 68 30.79 -10.88 8.60
CA ASN A 68 30.58 -10.18 7.32
C ASN A 68 29.79 -8.87 7.52
N TYR A 69 30.35 -7.92 8.28
CA TYR A 69 29.74 -6.61 8.52
C TYR A 69 29.52 -5.83 7.21
N GLY A 70 30.31 -6.13 6.20
CA GLY A 70 30.12 -5.70 4.83
C GLY A 70 28.72 -5.93 4.25
N LYS A 71 28.20 -7.14 4.40
CA LYS A 71 26.85 -7.49 3.94
C LYS A 71 25.77 -6.72 4.69
N PHE A 72 25.99 -6.45 5.96
CA PHE A 72 25.05 -5.67 6.77
C PHE A 72 24.98 -4.21 6.28
N ILE A 73 26.13 -3.58 6.02
CA ILE A 73 26.19 -2.21 5.49
C ILE A 73 25.54 -2.15 4.11
N SER A 74 25.82 -3.12 3.24
CA SER A 74 25.18 -3.27 1.94
C SER A 74 23.65 -3.36 2.06
N ALA A 75 23.14 -4.19 2.98
CA ALA A 75 21.71 -4.32 3.22
C ALA A 75 21.07 -3.02 3.74
N VAL A 76 21.73 -2.29 4.64
CA VAL A 76 21.25 -0.99 5.13
C VAL A 76 21.21 0.05 4.01
N LEU A 77 22.24 0.11 3.16
CA LEU A 77 22.26 1.01 2.01
C LEU A 77 21.12 0.68 1.03
N ASN A 78 20.94 -0.59 0.68
CA ASN A 78 19.85 -1.03 -0.20
C ASN A 78 18.47 -0.68 0.36
N PHE A 79 18.27 -0.83 1.68
CA PHE A 79 17.03 -0.43 2.34
C PHE A 79 16.78 1.09 2.22
N LEU A 80 17.80 1.92 2.45
CA LEU A 80 17.68 3.38 2.34
C LEU A 80 17.38 3.82 0.90
N ILE A 81 18.02 3.20 -0.09
CA ILE A 81 17.78 3.45 -1.51
C ILE A 81 16.37 3.03 -1.89
N MET A 82 15.94 1.84 -1.49
CA MET A 82 14.59 1.34 -1.76
C MET A 82 13.53 2.28 -1.16
N ALA A 83 13.72 2.73 0.07
CA ALA A 83 12.84 3.71 0.70
C ALA A 83 12.81 5.04 -0.08
N LEU A 84 13.97 5.53 -0.55
CA LEU A 84 14.07 6.75 -1.35
C LEU A 84 13.36 6.61 -2.70
N VAL A 85 13.52 5.47 -3.38
CA VAL A 85 12.87 5.17 -4.66
C VAL A 85 11.36 5.10 -4.49
N ILE A 86 10.87 4.35 -3.49
CA ILE A 86 9.44 4.26 -3.17
C ILE A 86 8.87 5.65 -2.86
N PHE A 87 9.57 6.42 -2.03
CA PHE A 87 9.16 7.79 -1.71
C PHE A 87 9.09 8.68 -2.95
N THR A 88 10.07 8.59 -3.85
CA THR A 88 10.11 9.38 -5.08
C THR A 88 8.99 8.97 -6.03
N LEU A 89 8.74 7.67 -6.21
CA LEU A 89 7.64 7.17 -7.03
C LEU A 89 6.28 7.61 -6.48
N MET A 90 6.05 7.46 -5.17
CA MET A 90 4.83 7.94 -4.52
C MET A 90 4.69 9.46 -4.64
N ARG A 91 5.79 10.22 -4.51
CA ARG A 91 5.77 11.67 -4.70
C ARG A 91 5.46 12.07 -6.14
N VAL A 92 5.98 11.35 -7.13
CA VAL A 92 5.66 11.59 -8.55
C VAL A 92 4.20 11.28 -8.82
N MET A 93 3.69 10.15 -8.32
CA MET A 93 2.27 9.78 -8.47
C MET A 93 1.35 10.78 -7.76
N ASN A 94 1.65 11.14 -6.51
CA ASN A 94 0.86 12.12 -5.74
C ASN A 94 0.94 13.51 -6.37
N SER A 95 2.11 13.94 -6.84
CA SER A 95 2.27 15.24 -7.51
C SER A 95 1.65 15.26 -8.91
N ALA A 96 1.68 14.16 -9.66
CA ALA A 96 0.99 14.03 -10.94
C ALA A 96 -0.53 13.98 -10.75
N ALA A 97 -1.01 13.26 -9.74
CA ALA A 97 -2.41 13.29 -9.31
C ALA A 97 -2.81 14.71 -8.94
N GLU A 98 -2.05 15.45 -8.13
CA GLU A 98 -2.34 16.87 -7.83
C GLU A 98 -2.36 17.76 -9.08
N LYS A 99 -1.49 17.52 -10.07
CA LYS A 99 -1.46 18.27 -11.33
C LYS A 99 -2.61 17.92 -12.28
N LEU A 100 -3.13 16.70 -12.24
CA LEU A 100 -4.30 16.26 -13.00
C LEU A 100 -5.62 16.57 -12.28
N ASN A 101 -5.61 16.59 -10.95
CA ASN A 101 -6.77 16.80 -10.07
C ASN A 101 -7.11 18.28 -9.83
N HIS A 102 -6.30 19.23 -10.36
CA HIS A 102 -6.77 20.61 -10.54
C HIS A 102 -7.88 20.74 -11.61
N ASN A 103 -8.17 19.68 -12.39
CA ASN A 103 -9.24 19.68 -13.39
C ASN A 103 -10.17 18.46 -13.33
N LYS A 104 -10.08 17.64 -12.28
CA LYS A 104 -11.02 16.54 -12.02
C LYS A 104 -11.00 16.18 -10.54
N GLU A 105 -12.13 16.35 -9.89
CA GLU A 105 -12.41 15.73 -8.60
C GLU A 105 -12.40 14.20 -8.79
N GLU A 106 -11.24 13.57 -8.61
CA GLU A 106 -11.21 12.18 -8.19
C GLU A 106 -11.76 12.13 -6.76
N LYS A 107 -13.07 11.87 -6.64
CA LYS A 107 -13.66 11.39 -5.39
C LYS A 107 -12.93 10.09 -5.02
N PRO A 108 -12.01 10.08 -4.03
CA PRO A 108 -11.48 8.83 -3.53
C PRO A 108 -12.65 8.20 -2.79
N ALA A 109 -13.20 7.11 -3.34
CA ALA A 109 -14.32 6.33 -2.83
C ALA A 109 -15.38 7.17 -2.07
N ALA A 110 -16.43 7.60 -2.78
CA ALA A 110 -17.57 8.29 -2.17
C ALA A 110 -17.89 7.65 -0.80
N PRO A 111 -17.88 8.43 0.30
CA PRO A 111 -18.01 7.88 1.64
C PRO A 111 -19.38 7.21 1.75
N THR A 112 -19.43 5.88 1.60
CA THR A 112 -20.68 5.09 1.58
C THR A 112 -21.45 5.16 2.91
N THR A 113 -20.89 5.83 3.91
CA THR A 113 -21.45 5.99 5.24
C THR A 113 -21.60 7.47 5.63
N LYS A 114 -22.82 7.85 6.04
CA LYS A 114 -23.11 9.09 6.76
C LYS A 114 -23.24 8.79 8.25
N LYS A 115 -22.93 9.75 9.13
CA LYS A 115 -23.20 9.61 10.56
C LYS A 115 -24.64 9.97 10.87
N CYS A 116 -25.35 9.11 11.58
CA CYS A 116 -26.69 9.42 12.05
C CYS A 116 -26.65 10.61 13.03
N PRO A 117 -27.43 11.69 12.82
CA PRO A 117 -27.44 12.86 13.70
C PRO A 117 -27.99 12.56 15.11
N TYR A 118 -28.76 11.49 15.27
CA TYR A 118 -29.38 11.13 16.55
C TYR A 118 -28.50 10.21 17.39
N CYS A 119 -28.05 9.09 16.81
CA CYS A 119 -27.31 8.06 17.54
C CYS A 119 -25.80 8.00 17.24
N LYS A 120 -25.31 8.84 16.31
CA LYS A 120 -23.89 8.94 15.90
C LYS A 120 -23.27 7.66 15.31
N THR A 121 -24.07 6.62 15.06
CA THR A 121 -23.65 5.39 14.36
C THR A 121 -23.46 5.65 12.86
N GLU A 122 -22.53 4.93 12.25
CA GLU A 122 -22.32 4.93 10.80
C GLU A 122 -23.45 4.17 10.08
N ILE A 123 -24.07 4.83 9.11
CA ILE A 123 -25.22 4.32 8.36
C ILE A 123 -25.01 4.62 6.87
N ALA A 124 -25.67 3.86 5.98
CA ALA A 124 -25.56 4.09 4.54
C ALA A 124 -26.04 5.51 4.15
N ILE A 125 -25.44 6.13 3.12
CA ILE A 125 -25.78 7.50 2.67
C ILE A 125 -27.27 7.62 2.31
N ASP A 126 -27.82 6.59 1.68
CA ASP A 126 -29.19 6.49 1.19
C ASP A 126 -30.19 6.02 2.28
N ALA A 127 -29.73 5.78 3.51
CA ALA A 127 -30.62 5.37 4.59
C ALA A 127 -31.63 6.49 4.91
N THR A 128 -32.90 6.20 4.67
CA THR A 128 -34.06 7.05 5.05
C THR A 128 -34.48 6.83 6.50
N ARG A 129 -34.07 5.71 7.11
CA ARG A 129 -34.25 5.40 8.53
C ARG A 129 -32.98 4.81 9.12
N CYS A 130 -32.63 5.25 10.32
CA CYS A 130 -31.49 4.70 11.03
C CYS A 130 -31.81 3.28 11.57
N PRO A 131 -31.01 2.24 11.27
CA PRO A 131 -31.24 0.88 11.78
C PRO A 131 -31.00 0.73 13.29
N HIS A 132 -30.22 1.63 13.90
CA HIS A 132 -29.87 1.56 15.32
C HIS A 132 -30.89 2.28 16.22
N CYS A 133 -31.31 3.48 15.84
CA CYS A 133 -32.23 4.31 16.66
C CYS A 133 -33.60 4.52 16.02
N THR A 134 -33.88 3.93 14.86
CA THR A 134 -35.17 3.99 14.14
C THR A 134 -35.67 5.39 13.78
N SER A 135 -34.86 6.43 13.99
CA SER A 135 -35.18 7.79 13.59
C SER A 135 -35.27 7.89 12.06
N VAL A 136 -36.22 8.70 11.61
CA VAL A 136 -36.37 9.07 10.20
C VAL A 136 -35.32 10.14 9.89
N LEU A 137 -34.56 9.92 8.82
CA LEU A 137 -33.51 10.81 8.38
C LEU A 137 -34.06 11.57 7.18
N GLU A 138 -34.59 12.77 7.42
CA GLU A 138 -35.04 13.65 6.35
C GLU A 138 -33.85 13.99 5.45
N GLU A 139 -34.04 13.86 4.14
CA GLU A 139 -33.00 14.08 3.13
C GLU A 139 -32.48 15.52 3.22
N ILE A 140 -31.36 15.73 3.91
CA ILE A 140 -30.58 16.94 3.75
C ILE A 140 -29.87 16.80 2.41
N LYS A 141 -30.55 17.21 1.33
CA LYS A 141 -29.87 17.59 0.09
C LYS A 141 -28.91 18.69 0.47
N GLU A 142 -27.61 18.41 0.40
CA GLU A 142 -26.54 19.39 0.54
C GLU A 142 -26.76 20.48 -0.50
N THR A 143 -27.38 21.59 -0.10
CA THR A 143 -27.20 22.86 -0.78
C THR A 143 -25.79 23.34 -0.46
N LYS A 144 -24.95 23.20 -1.49
CA LYS A 144 -23.72 23.96 -1.77
C LYS A 144 -22.40 23.41 -1.22
#